data_AF-A0A2X3K4S6-F1
#
_entry.id   AF-A0A2X3K4S6-F1
#
_cell.length_a   1.000
_cell.length_b   1.000
_cell.length_c   1.000
_cell.angle_alpha   90.00
_cell.angle_beta   90.00
_cell.angle_gamma   90.00
#
_symmetry.space_group_name_H-M   'P 1'
#
loop_
_entity.id
_entity.type
_entity.pdbx_description
1 polymer ?
#
loop_
_entity_poly.entity_id
_entity_poly.type
_entity_poly.pdbx_seq_one_letter_code
_entity_poly.pdbx_strand_id
1 'polypeptide(L)'
;MRRVVCWLVGMVALSLWAMTPGLADAGIGGMFVDVPTTHPAYSAVQDLVQRGIIVIGAGGEFSGNAPLLRYDAAQWLSRAIKNLEGTRSGVDLTPQITTLTTRVSSLETALNREVQALQVQIAQVAQGAGAEAAQKAQTAFVLGVTGVVLALAAVALALWF
;
A
#
# COMPACT_ATOMS: atom_id res chain seq x y z
N MET A 1 -82.85 -20.72 20.93
CA MET A 1 -81.95 -21.21 19.86
C MET A 1 -81.09 -20.10 19.23
N ARG A 2 -81.64 -18.92 18.88
CA ARG A 2 -80.87 -17.82 18.24
C ARG A 2 -79.69 -17.26 19.06
N ARG A 3 -79.78 -17.24 20.39
CA ARG A 3 -78.70 -16.73 21.27
C ARG A 3 -77.49 -17.67 21.37
N VAL A 4 -77.71 -18.98 21.31
CA VAL A 4 -76.65 -20.00 21.36
C VAL A 4 -75.91 -20.07 20.02
N VAL A 5 -76.64 -19.87 18.91
CA VAL A 5 -76.06 -19.77 17.56
C VAL A 5 -75.17 -18.54 17.42
N CYS A 6 -75.56 -17.37 17.97
CA CYS A 6 -74.69 -16.18 17.96
C CYS A 6 -73.43 -16.35 18.82
N TRP A 7 -73.51 -17.07 19.95
CA TRP A 7 -72.34 -17.37 20.77
C TRP A 7 -71.38 -18.35 20.10
N LEU A 8 -71.90 -19.38 19.41
CA LEU A 8 -71.08 -20.33 18.65
C LEU A 8 -70.43 -19.70 17.41
N VAL A 9 -71.14 -18.84 16.68
CA VAL A 9 -70.58 -18.12 15.51
C VAL A 9 -69.55 -17.07 15.93
N GLY A 10 -69.75 -16.40 17.07
CA GLY A 10 -68.78 -15.45 17.63
C GLY A 10 -67.48 -16.12 18.08
N MET A 11 -67.56 -17.31 18.70
CA MET A 11 -66.36 -18.07 19.06
C MET A 11 -65.61 -18.61 17.85
N VAL A 12 -66.31 -19.03 16.79
CA VAL A 12 -65.68 -19.47 15.54
C VAL A 12 -64.94 -18.29 14.88
N ALA A 13 -65.54 -17.10 14.81
CA ALA A 13 -64.89 -15.91 14.25
C ALA A 13 -63.65 -15.44 15.03
N LEU A 14 -63.67 -15.55 16.37
CA LEU A 14 -62.50 -15.26 17.22
C LEU A 14 -61.39 -16.33 17.11
N SER A 15 -61.76 -17.60 16.90
CA SER A 15 -60.78 -18.67 16.66
C SER A 15 -60.12 -18.58 15.27
N LEU A 16 -60.79 -17.96 14.29
CA LEU A 16 -60.25 -17.72 12.95
C LEU A 16 -59.29 -16.52 12.85
N TRP A 17 -59.21 -15.65 13.87
CA TRP A 17 -58.24 -14.55 13.94
C TRP A 17 -57.01 -14.88 14.81
N ALA A 18 -57.15 -15.81 15.76
CA ALA A 18 -56.05 -16.32 16.58
C ALA A 18 -55.15 -17.34 15.85
N MET A 19 -55.56 -17.79 14.66
CA MET A 19 -54.83 -18.71 13.79
C MET A 19 -54.34 -17.99 12.53
N THR A 20 -53.87 -16.76 12.67
CA THR A 20 -52.98 -16.16 11.68
C THR A 20 -51.57 -16.26 12.24
N PRO A 21 -50.83 -17.38 12.02
CA PRO A 21 -49.38 -17.31 12.16
C PRO A 21 -48.90 -16.18 11.25
N GLY A 22 -48.05 -15.32 11.80
CA GLY A 22 -47.59 -14.07 11.17
C GLY A 22 -47.28 -14.23 9.68
N LEU A 23 -48.17 -13.71 8.85
CA LEU A 23 -47.96 -13.39 7.43
C LEU A 23 -47.43 -11.96 7.30
N ALA A 24 -46.43 -11.64 8.12
CA ALA A 24 -45.54 -10.49 7.99
C ALA A 24 -44.16 -11.06 8.29
N ASP A 25 -43.51 -11.70 7.34
CA ASP A 25 -42.78 -11.02 6.29
C ASP A 25 -42.66 -11.97 5.09
N ALA A 26 -43.19 -11.54 3.95
CA ALA A 26 -42.96 -12.20 2.68
C ALA A 26 -41.50 -11.93 2.24
N GLY A 27 -40.54 -12.57 2.91
CA GLY A 27 -39.17 -12.72 2.46
C GLY A 27 -39.03 -13.87 1.47
N ILE A 28 -39.95 -14.02 0.53
CA ILE A 28 -39.80 -15.00 -0.56
C ILE A 28 -38.76 -14.44 -1.54
N GLY A 29 -37.51 -14.83 -1.31
CA GLY A 29 -36.36 -14.43 -2.13
C GLY A 29 -35.00 -14.50 -1.44
N GLY A 30 -34.92 -14.94 -0.18
CA GLY A 30 -33.65 -15.11 0.53
C GLY A 30 -32.87 -16.35 0.07
N MET A 31 -31.54 -16.28 0.15
CA MET A 31 -30.63 -17.42 -0.13
C MET A 31 -30.75 -18.55 0.90
N PHE A 32 -31.42 -18.30 2.03
CA PHE A 32 -31.56 -19.20 3.16
C PHE A 32 -33.04 -19.31 3.56
N VAL A 33 -33.46 -20.51 3.96
CA VAL A 33 -34.85 -20.80 4.33
C VAL A 33 -35.19 -20.26 5.73
N ASP A 34 -34.22 -20.22 6.64
CA ASP A 34 -34.38 -19.89 8.06
C ASP A 34 -33.80 -18.53 8.47
N VAL A 35 -33.11 -17.83 7.55
CA VAL A 35 -32.52 -16.52 7.83
C VAL A 35 -33.23 -15.46 7.00
N PRO A 36 -34.15 -14.68 7.60
CA PRO A 36 -34.78 -13.54 6.93
C PRO A 36 -33.74 -12.52 6.47
N THR A 37 -34.01 -11.84 5.35
CA THR A 37 -33.13 -10.79 4.80
C THR A 37 -32.95 -9.60 5.74
N THR A 38 -33.88 -9.40 6.68
CA THR A 38 -33.85 -8.37 7.72
C THR A 38 -33.00 -8.75 8.94
N HIS A 39 -32.52 -10.00 9.03
CA HIS A 39 -31.70 -10.45 10.15
C HIS A 39 -30.30 -9.79 10.11
N PRO A 40 -29.76 -9.30 11.25
CA PRO A 40 -28.49 -8.59 11.28
C PRO A 40 -27.30 -9.42 10.76
N ALA A 41 -27.35 -10.75 10.90
CA ALA A 41 -26.32 -11.65 10.40
C ALA A 41 -26.49 -12.05 8.93
N TYR A 42 -27.60 -11.69 8.26
CA TYR A 42 -27.93 -12.18 6.92
C TYR A 42 -26.81 -11.88 5.90
N SER A 43 -26.31 -10.64 5.87
CA SER A 43 -25.25 -10.22 4.94
C SER A 43 -23.94 -10.97 5.20
N ALA A 44 -23.55 -11.11 6.47
CA ALA A 44 -22.33 -11.84 6.84
C ALA A 44 -22.42 -13.32 6.45
N VAL A 45 -23.55 -13.98 6.73
CA VAL A 45 -23.77 -15.38 6.37
C VAL A 45 -23.78 -15.54 4.84
N GLN A 46 -24.43 -14.62 4.13
CA GLN A 46 -24.44 -14.60 2.67
C GLN A 46 -23.02 -14.53 2.09
N ASP A 47 -22.19 -13.60 2.56
CA ASP A 47 -20.81 -13.45 2.10
C ASP A 47 -19.96 -14.69 2.39
N LEU A 48 -20.10 -15.28 3.57
CA LEU A 48 -19.33 -16.45 3.97
C LEU A 48 -19.72 -17.69 3.16
N VAL A 49 -20.99 -17.83 2.78
CA VAL A 49 -21.47 -18.93 1.92
C VAL A 49 -21.01 -18.72 0.48
N GLN A 50 -21.09 -17.50 -0.06
CA GLN A 50 -20.60 -17.20 -1.41
C GLN A 50 -19.09 -17.44 -1.55
N ARG A 51 -18.31 -17.16 -0.51
CA ARG A 51 -16.86 -17.44 -0.45
C ARG A 51 -16.53 -18.92 -0.22
N GLY A 52 -17.55 -19.77 -0.04
CA GLY A 52 -17.39 -21.21 0.24
C GLY A 52 -16.79 -21.50 1.62
N ILE A 53 -16.80 -20.53 2.53
CA ILE A 53 -16.27 -20.68 3.89
C ILE A 53 -17.26 -21.52 4.71
N ILE A 54 -18.53 -21.14 4.67
CA ILE A 54 -19.64 -21.91 5.25
C ILE A 54 -20.32 -22.70 4.13
N VAL A 55 -20.62 -23.97 4.39
CA VAL A 55 -21.39 -24.82 3.48
C VAL A 55 -22.70 -25.15 4.16
N ILE A 56 -23.79 -24.73 3.53
CA ILE A 56 -25.14 -25.09 3.92
C ILE A 56 -25.50 -26.47 3.36
N GLY A 57 -26.27 -27.25 4.11
CA GLY A 57 -26.77 -28.53 3.64
C GLY A 57 -27.78 -28.38 2.50
N ALA A 58 -28.13 -29.49 1.84
CA ALA A 58 -29.08 -29.51 0.72
C ALA A 58 -30.48 -28.96 1.08
N GLY A 59 -30.81 -28.85 2.37
CA GLY A 59 -32.05 -28.25 2.86
C GLY A 59 -32.12 -26.72 2.76
N GLY A 60 -31.03 -26.04 2.39
CA GLY A 60 -31.02 -24.57 2.25
C GLY A 60 -31.15 -23.81 3.58
N GLU A 61 -30.99 -24.51 4.69
CA GLU A 61 -31.04 -23.96 6.06
C GLU A 61 -29.61 -23.65 6.54
N PHE A 62 -29.45 -22.50 7.21
CA PHE A 62 -28.22 -22.12 7.91
C PHE A 62 -28.19 -22.65 9.36
N SER A 63 -29.35 -22.75 10.01
CA SER A 63 -29.55 -23.20 11.39
C SER A 63 -28.78 -22.36 12.41
N GLY A 64 -28.94 -21.03 12.36
CA GLY A 64 -28.16 -20.09 13.18
C GLY A 64 -28.32 -20.22 14.70
N ASN A 65 -29.39 -20.86 15.17
CA ASN A 65 -29.65 -21.12 16.60
C ASN A 65 -29.08 -22.45 17.09
N ALA A 66 -28.54 -23.29 16.21
CA ALA A 66 -27.96 -24.57 16.58
C ALA A 66 -26.60 -24.39 17.27
N PRO A 67 -26.22 -25.28 18.22
CA PRO A 67 -24.91 -25.23 18.84
C PRO A 67 -23.81 -25.50 17.81
N LEU A 68 -22.79 -24.64 17.78
CA LEU A 68 -21.65 -24.78 16.89
C LEU A 68 -20.68 -25.85 17.40
N LEU A 69 -20.41 -26.88 16.60
CA LEU A 69 -19.38 -27.87 16.90
C LEU A 69 -17.99 -27.28 16.66
N ARG A 70 -17.04 -27.59 17.55
CA ARG A 70 -15.63 -27.15 17.40
C ARG A 70 -14.99 -27.67 16.11
N TYR A 71 -15.39 -28.86 15.66
CA TYR A 71 -14.94 -29.42 14.38
C TYR A 71 -15.40 -28.58 13.19
N ASP A 72 -16.65 -28.13 13.20
CA ASP A 72 -17.19 -27.29 12.12
C ASP A 72 -16.55 -25.91 12.14
N ALA A 73 -16.39 -25.32 13.33
CA ALA A 73 -15.67 -24.07 13.50
C ALA A 73 -14.23 -24.16 12.97
N ALA A 74 -13.51 -25.25 13.24
CA ALA A 74 -12.15 -25.46 12.74
C ALA A 74 -12.11 -25.58 11.21
N GLN A 75 -13.08 -26.26 10.60
CA GLN A 75 -13.20 -26.36 9.15
C GLN A 75 -13.49 -25.00 8.49
N TRP A 76 -14.43 -24.22 9.05
CA TRP A 76 -14.75 -22.89 8.55
C TRP A 76 -13.55 -21.95 8.67
N LEU A 77 -12.85 -21.98 9.82
CA LEU A 77 -11.65 -21.17 10.03
C LEU A 77 -10.54 -21.55 9.05
N SER A 78 -10.31 -22.85 8.81
CA SER A 78 -9.32 -23.32 7.83
C SER A 78 -9.64 -22.81 6.42
N ARG A 79 -10.90 -22.83 6.00
CA ARG A 79 -11.34 -22.30 4.70
C ARG A 79 -11.19 -20.78 4.61
N ALA A 80 -11.51 -20.06 5.68
CA ALA A 80 -11.34 -18.62 5.74
C ALA A 80 -9.87 -18.21 5.59
N ILE A 81 -8.95 -18.89 6.28
CA ILE A 81 -7.51 -18.66 6.15
C ILE A 81 -7.05 -18.94 4.72
N LYS A 82 -7.43 -20.09 4.14
CA LYS A 82 -7.07 -20.44 2.74
C LYS A 82 -7.61 -19.44 1.72
N ASN A 83 -8.80 -18.90 1.92
CA ASN A 83 -9.39 -17.87 1.06
C ASN A 83 -8.57 -16.57 1.12
N LEU A 84 -8.13 -16.18 2.33
CA LEU A 84 -7.26 -15.03 2.54
C LEU A 84 -5.85 -15.25 1.99
N GLU A 85 -5.29 -16.44 2.15
CA GLU A 85 -4.01 -16.83 1.58
C GLU A 85 -4.06 -16.87 0.06
N GLY A 86 -5.08 -17.47 -0.55
CA GLY A 86 -5.27 -17.44 -2.01
C GLY A 86 -5.38 -16.02 -2.56
N THR A 87 -6.04 -15.13 -1.82
CA THR A 87 -6.09 -13.69 -2.15
C THR A 87 -4.70 -13.04 -2.03
N ARG A 88 -3.89 -13.41 -1.03
CA ARG A 88 -2.51 -12.91 -0.85
C ARG A 88 -1.50 -13.50 -1.81
N SER A 89 -1.65 -14.76 -2.21
CA SER A 89 -0.85 -15.39 -3.27
C SER A 89 -1.11 -14.72 -4.63
N GLY A 90 -2.27 -14.06 -4.79
CA GLY A 90 -2.57 -13.19 -5.92
C GLY A 90 -2.15 -11.72 -5.75
N VAL A 91 -1.62 -11.32 -4.58
CA VAL A 91 -0.98 -10.00 -4.42
C VAL A 91 0.38 -10.08 -5.11
N ASP A 92 0.40 -9.68 -6.37
CA ASP A 92 1.62 -9.62 -7.15
C ASP A 92 2.56 -8.56 -6.54
N LEU A 93 3.57 -9.04 -5.81
CA LEU A 93 4.64 -8.21 -5.25
C LEU A 93 5.71 -7.89 -6.29
N THR A 94 5.69 -8.54 -7.45
CA THR A 94 6.60 -8.29 -8.59
C THR A 94 6.69 -6.81 -8.97
N PRO A 95 5.58 -6.05 -9.17
CA PRO A 95 5.68 -4.62 -9.48
C PRO A 95 6.39 -3.79 -8.41
N GLN A 96 6.23 -4.16 -7.13
CA GLN A 96 6.92 -3.47 -6.04
C GLN A 96 8.42 -3.81 -6.06
N ILE A 97 8.77 -5.09 -6.26
CA ILE A 97 10.16 -5.53 -6.40
C ILE A 97 10.82 -4.83 -7.60
N THR A 98 10.15 -4.79 -8.76
CA THR A 98 10.64 -4.06 -9.94
C THR A 98 10.87 -2.59 -9.63
N THR A 99 9.93 -1.93 -8.97
CA THR A 99 10.07 -0.52 -8.58
C THR A 99 11.25 -0.31 -7.63
N LEU A 100 11.44 -1.18 -6.64
CA LEU A 100 12.57 -1.12 -5.71
C LEU A 100 13.90 -1.33 -6.46
N THR A 101 13.98 -2.30 -7.37
CA THR A 101 15.16 -2.52 -8.21
C THR A 101 15.48 -1.30 -9.05
N THR A 102 14.49 -0.68 -9.71
CA THR A 102 14.70 0.54 -10.50
C THR A 102 15.21 1.69 -9.63
N ARG A 103 14.65 1.87 -8.43
CA ARG A 103 15.10 2.89 -7.49
C ARG A 103 16.56 2.66 -7.09
N VAL A 104 16.95 1.44 -6.75
CA VAL A 104 18.34 1.09 -6.40
C VAL A 104 19.29 1.41 -7.55
N SER A 105 19.01 0.96 -8.78
CA SER A 105 19.87 1.24 -9.93
C SER A 105 19.98 2.74 -10.26
N SER A 106 18.90 3.50 -10.07
CA SER A 106 18.93 4.96 -10.26
C SER A 106 19.83 5.65 -9.22
N LEU A 107 19.81 5.14 -7.98
CA LEU A 107 20.61 5.67 -6.87
C LEU A 107 22.09 5.35 -7.07
N GLU A 108 22.42 4.14 -7.53
CA GLU A 108 23.79 3.75 -7.91
C GLU A 108 24.34 4.63 -9.04
N THR A 109 23.51 4.95 -10.04
CA THR A 109 23.91 5.83 -11.15
C THR A 109 24.15 7.26 -10.68
N ALA A 110 23.31 7.77 -9.77
CA ALA A 110 23.45 9.10 -9.20
C ALA A 110 24.74 9.21 -8.36
N LEU A 111 25.00 8.22 -7.50
CA LEU A 111 26.19 8.18 -6.66
C LEU A 111 27.48 8.15 -7.49
N ASN A 112 27.52 7.31 -8.53
CA ASN A 112 28.68 7.26 -9.44
C ASN A 112 28.93 8.59 -10.16
N ARG A 113 27.86 9.30 -10.56
CA ARG A 113 27.98 10.63 -11.17
C ARG A 113 28.56 11.65 -10.19
N GLU A 114 28.11 11.62 -8.94
CA GLU A 114 28.60 12.55 -7.92
C GLU A 114 30.08 12.31 -7.59
N VAL A 115 30.50 11.04 -7.48
CA VAL A 115 31.91 10.69 -7.31
C VAL A 115 32.77 11.17 -8.48
N GLN A 116 32.32 10.99 -9.72
CA GLN A 116 33.04 11.49 -10.89
C GLN A 116 33.12 13.03 -10.91
N ALA A 117 32.05 13.72 -10.56
CA ALA A 117 32.04 15.18 -10.48
C ALA A 117 33.01 15.70 -9.41
N LEU A 118 33.04 15.05 -8.24
CA LEU A 118 34.00 15.37 -7.17
C LEU A 118 35.45 15.13 -7.60
N GLN A 119 35.73 14.04 -8.33
CA GLN A 119 37.06 13.78 -8.88
C GLN A 119 37.50 14.88 -9.85
N VAL A 120 36.61 15.34 -10.74
CA VAL A 120 36.90 16.44 -11.65
C VAL A 120 37.15 17.74 -10.89
N GLN A 121 36.35 18.05 -9.87
CA GLN A 121 36.56 19.23 -9.03
C GLN A 121 37.93 19.20 -8.34
N ILE A 122 38.32 18.06 -7.76
CA ILE A 122 39.64 17.89 -7.14
C ILE A 122 40.76 18.09 -8.16
N ALA A 123 40.64 17.52 -9.36
CA ALA A 123 41.62 17.68 -10.43
C ALA A 123 41.75 19.15 -10.87
N GLN A 124 40.63 19.86 -10.99
CA GLN A 124 40.61 21.29 -11.35
C GLN A 124 41.23 22.16 -10.26
N VAL A 125 40.93 21.90 -8.98
CA VAL A 125 41.55 22.63 -7.86
C VAL A 125 43.06 22.39 -7.83
N ALA A 126 43.52 21.16 -8.06
CA ALA A 126 44.95 20.85 -8.13
C ALA A 126 45.65 21.57 -9.30
N GLN A 127 45.03 21.61 -10.48
CA GLN A 127 45.58 22.30 -11.65
C GLN A 127 45.56 23.83 -11.51
N GLY A 128 44.48 24.40 -10.96
CA GLY A 128 44.35 25.84 -10.72
C GLY A 128 45.38 26.36 -9.72
N ALA A 129 45.60 25.64 -8.63
CA ALA A 129 46.64 25.98 -7.65
C ALA A 129 48.04 25.97 -8.28
N GLY A 130 48.33 24.99 -9.14
CA GLY A 130 49.60 24.93 -9.89
C GLY A 130 49.76 26.06 -10.90
N ALA A 131 48.71 26.38 -11.65
CA ALA A 131 48.72 27.46 -12.63
C ALA A 131 48.90 28.84 -11.98
N GLU A 132 48.21 29.10 -10.86
CA GLU A 132 48.33 30.36 -10.14
C GLU A 132 49.73 30.55 -9.53
N ALA A 133 50.33 29.47 -9.00
CA ALA A 133 51.71 29.47 -8.51
C ALA A 133 52.72 29.72 -9.65
N ALA A 134 52.55 29.06 -10.80
CA ALA A 134 53.40 29.25 -11.97
C ALA A 134 53.31 30.67 -12.52
N GLN A 135 52.10 31.25 -12.56
CA GLN A 135 51.88 32.62 -13.03
C GLN A 135 52.50 33.65 -12.07
N LYS A 136 52.35 33.47 -10.75
CA LYS A 136 53.04 34.31 -9.75
C LYS A 136 54.56 34.21 -9.90
N ALA A 137 55.12 33.01 -10.08
CA ALA A 137 56.55 32.83 -10.30
C ALA A 137 57.05 33.52 -11.57
N GLN A 138 56.32 33.43 -12.69
CA GLN A 138 56.66 34.13 -13.93
C GLN A 138 56.64 35.65 -13.74
N THR A 139 55.60 36.21 -13.13
CA THR A 139 55.53 37.66 -12.90
C THR A 139 56.65 38.15 -11.98
N ALA A 140 56.96 37.40 -10.92
CA ALA A 140 58.07 37.73 -10.02
C ALA A 140 59.43 37.66 -10.72
N PHE A 141 59.64 36.64 -11.58
CA PHE A 141 60.87 36.51 -12.37
C PHE A 141 61.03 37.67 -13.36
N VAL A 142 59.98 38.02 -14.10
CA VAL A 142 60.03 39.14 -15.06
C VAL A 142 60.35 40.45 -14.34
N LEU A 143 59.69 40.75 -13.22
CA LEU A 143 59.99 41.93 -12.41
C LEU A 143 61.44 41.93 -11.89
N GLY A 144 61.94 40.77 -11.45
CA GLY A 144 63.33 40.62 -11.02
C GLY A 144 64.33 40.91 -12.14
N VAL A 145 64.13 40.31 -13.32
CA VAL A 145 64.99 40.54 -14.49
C VAL A 145 64.94 42.00 -14.93
N THR A 146 63.75 42.60 -15.03
CA THR A 146 63.60 44.02 -15.39
C THR A 146 64.31 44.91 -14.37
N GLY A 147 64.20 44.61 -13.07
CA GLY A 147 64.90 45.34 -12.02
C GLY A 147 66.42 45.28 -12.17
N VAL A 148 66.99 44.11 -12.44
CA VAL A 148 68.44 43.94 -12.67
C VAL A 148 68.90 44.70 -13.90
N VAL A 149 68.15 44.64 -15.01
CA VAL A 149 68.47 45.36 -16.24
C VAL A 149 68.48 46.87 -16.02
N LEU A 150 67.48 47.40 -15.30
CA LEU A 150 67.41 48.82 -14.95
C LEU A 150 68.57 49.25 -14.03
N ALA A 151 68.92 48.41 -13.05
CA ALA A 151 70.05 48.68 -12.17
C ALA A 151 71.38 48.74 -12.94
N LEU A 152 71.63 47.81 -13.86
CA LEU A 152 72.82 47.83 -14.72
C LEU A 152 72.84 49.06 -15.64
N ALA A 153 71.70 49.45 -16.21
CA ALA A 153 71.59 50.65 -17.03
C ALA A 153 71.91 51.92 -16.22
N ALA A 154 71.44 52.00 -14.97
CA ALA A 154 71.74 53.11 -14.07
C ALA A 154 73.25 53.19 -13.75
N VAL A 155 73.91 52.05 -13.48
CA VAL A 155 75.36 52.00 -13.27
C VAL A 155 76.13 52.43 -14.51
N ALA A 156 75.71 51.98 -15.70
CA ALA A 156 76.34 52.37 -16.95
C ALA A 156 76.25 53.89 -17.20
N LEU A 157 75.08 54.50 -16.91
CA LEU A 157 74.92 55.95 -16.97
C LEU A 157 75.79 56.69 -15.95
N ALA A 158 75.90 56.17 -14.72
CA ALA A 158 76.72 56.77 -13.67
C ALA A 158 78.24 56.70 -13.95
N LEU A 159 78.69 55.76 -14.78
CA LEU A 159 80.09 55.67 -15.21
C LEU A 159 80.41 56.54 -16.43
N TRP A 160 79.40 57.07 -17.12
CA TRP A 160 79.57 57.88 -18.34
C TRP A 160 79.55 59.40 -18.07
N PHE A 161 79.02 59.84 -16.92
CA PHE A 161 79.03 61.24 -16.45
C PHE A 161 80.02 61.43 -15.30
#